data_AF-A0A2E8JYZ6-F1
#
_entry.id   AF-A0A2E8JYZ6-F1
#
_cell.length_a   1.000
_cell.length_b   1.000
_cell.length_c   1.000
_cell.angle_alpha   90.00
_cell.angle_beta   90.00
_cell.angle_gamma   90.00
#
_symmetry.space_group_name_H-M   'P 1'
#
loop_
_entity.id
_entity.type
_entity.pdbx_description
1 polymer ?
#
loop_
_entity_poly.entity_id
_entity_poly.type
_entity_poly.pdbx_seq_one_letter_code
_entity_poly.pdbx_strand_id
1 'polypeptide(L)'
;MGLATAGLTAAGLTVAATADITGVYVTRYTVTATQFDGTVVTVNVQDLYLSSNDAADSVLNIYNFNLGPEAQVDFYQSQTAPTWSPGNLGGPFDTEATRRADSFVTIGGFEQGVLYPEQSPGSGNGIGLDPNFGGENTDYPGMDAGWYNGSPPSLAGQVGDVALPGPDGAPSGFGLGVLIGRFAYQGDFSLDGSSLETTWNQGLGTPGQQLAFTVVPAPGALALLGLVGLVGTRRRQ
;
A
#
# COMPACT_ATOMS: atom_id res chain seq x y z
N MET A 1 63.60 16.93 24.76
CA MET A 1 62.49 16.00 25.03
C MET A 1 61.30 16.45 24.19
N GLY A 2 61.04 15.78 23.07
CA GLY A 2 59.89 16.06 22.21
C GLY A 2 58.83 14.98 22.44
N LEU A 3 57.65 15.36 22.96
CA LEU A 3 56.48 14.49 23.02
C LEU A 3 55.90 14.40 21.60
N ALA A 4 55.92 13.21 21.00
CA ALA A 4 55.16 12.91 19.80
C ALA A 4 53.76 12.43 20.22
N THR A 5 52.74 13.25 19.99
CA THR A 5 51.33 12.89 20.16
C THR A 5 50.92 12.03 18.97
N ALA A 6 50.74 10.73 19.18
CA ALA A 6 50.18 9.83 18.18
C ALA A 6 48.67 10.11 18.06
N GLY A 7 48.24 10.63 16.91
CA GLY A 7 46.83 10.81 16.59
C GLY A 7 46.16 9.45 16.33
N LEU A 8 45.16 9.11 17.14
CA LEU A 8 44.30 7.97 16.92
C LEU A 8 43.34 8.30 15.76
N THR A 9 43.55 7.73 14.58
CA THR A 9 42.59 7.81 13.48
C THR A 9 41.44 6.85 13.75
N ALA A 10 40.29 7.39 14.15
CA ALA A 10 39.04 6.63 14.17
C ALA A 10 38.63 6.36 12.71
N ALA A 11 38.81 5.12 12.25
CA ALA A 11 38.18 4.65 11.02
C ALA A 11 36.67 4.56 11.29
N GLY A 12 35.91 5.57 10.88
CA GLY A 12 34.45 5.54 10.90
C GLY A 12 33.97 4.44 9.96
N LEU A 13 33.44 3.36 10.54
CA LEU A 13 32.67 2.37 9.80
C LEU A 13 31.33 3.04 9.44
N THR A 14 31.25 3.71 8.29
CA THR A 14 29.97 4.08 7.71
C THR A 14 29.37 2.80 7.15
N VAL A 15 28.44 2.17 7.90
CA VAL A 15 27.50 1.23 7.30
C VAL A 15 26.66 2.09 6.34
N ALA A 16 26.95 2.01 5.04
CA ALA A 16 26.05 2.59 4.05
C ALA A 16 24.70 1.91 4.27
N ALA A 17 23.66 2.69 4.54
CA ALA A 17 22.30 2.16 4.52
C ALA A 17 22.10 1.54 3.13
N THR A 18 21.85 0.24 3.08
CA THR A 18 21.47 -0.42 1.85
C THR A 18 20.04 -0.01 1.56
N ALA A 19 19.85 0.70 0.45
CA ALA A 19 18.54 1.00 -0.11
C ALA A 19 17.76 -0.30 -0.27
N ASP A 20 16.52 -0.30 0.23
CA ASP A 20 15.76 -1.52 0.39
C ASP A 20 14.26 -1.22 0.56
N ILE A 21 13.44 -2.06 -0.07
CA ILE A 21 12.05 -2.19 0.34
C ILE A 21 12.03 -3.06 1.58
N THR A 22 11.57 -2.47 2.68
CA THR A 22 11.73 -3.05 4.03
C THR A 22 10.51 -3.81 4.53
N GLY A 23 9.37 -3.71 3.84
CA GLY A 23 8.14 -4.31 4.31
C GLY A 23 6.92 -3.98 3.46
N VAL A 24 5.80 -4.59 3.84
CA VAL A 24 4.46 -4.33 3.31
C VAL A 24 3.52 -4.09 4.49
N TYR A 25 2.59 -3.15 4.35
CA TYR A 25 1.60 -2.86 5.38
C TYR A 25 0.33 -2.28 4.76
N VAL A 26 -0.72 -2.19 5.58
CA VAL A 26 -1.98 -1.57 5.19
C VAL A 26 -2.34 -0.43 6.13
N THR A 27 -2.93 0.64 5.60
CA THR A 27 -3.76 1.55 6.40
C THR A 27 -5.23 1.21 6.18
N ARG A 28 -6.09 1.47 7.16
CA ARG A 28 -7.51 1.11 7.10
C ARG A 28 -8.40 2.25 7.57
N TYR A 29 -9.49 2.50 6.88
CA TYR A 29 -10.45 3.56 7.22
C TYR A 29 -11.79 3.31 6.54
N THR A 30 -12.84 4.00 6.99
CA THR A 30 -14.17 3.92 6.37
C THR A 30 -14.41 5.16 5.53
N VAL A 31 -14.96 4.97 4.33
CA VAL A 31 -15.37 6.04 3.41
C VAL A 31 -16.87 5.95 3.20
N THR A 32 -17.56 7.09 3.33
CA THR A 32 -18.90 7.28 2.79
C THR A 32 -18.79 8.26 1.64
N ALA A 33 -19.20 7.85 0.44
CA ALA A 33 -19.02 8.62 -0.78
C ALA A 33 -20.24 8.54 -1.68
N THR A 34 -20.42 9.55 -2.52
CA THR A 34 -21.52 9.62 -3.48
C THR A 34 -21.06 9.14 -4.86
N GLN A 35 -21.86 8.26 -5.47
CA GLN A 35 -21.67 7.74 -6.84
C GLN A 35 -22.19 8.73 -7.90
N PHE A 36 -21.95 8.39 -9.17
CA PHE A 36 -22.38 9.20 -10.32
C PHE A 36 -23.90 9.38 -10.40
N ASP A 37 -24.66 8.35 -10.02
CA ASP A 37 -26.13 8.35 -10.01
C ASP A 37 -26.74 9.00 -8.76
N GLY A 38 -25.91 9.50 -7.84
CA GLY A 38 -26.31 10.07 -6.56
C GLY A 38 -26.51 9.04 -5.44
N THR A 39 -26.32 7.75 -5.71
CA THR A 39 -26.36 6.71 -4.68
C THR A 39 -25.20 6.89 -3.71
N VAL A 40 -25.47 6.79 -2.41
CA VAL A 40 -24.44 6.83 -1.37
C VAL A 40 -23.95 5.40 -1.09
N VAL A 41 -22.63 5.24 -1.08
CA VAL A 41 -21.97 3.99 -0.69
C VAL A 41 -21.12 4.23 0.56
N THR A 42 -21.14 3.28 1.48
CA THR A 42 -20.22 3.23 2.62
C THR A 42 -19.39 1.96 2.52
N VAL A 43 -18.07 2.11 2.46
CA VAL A 43 -17.09 1.02 2.33
C VAL A 43 -16.02 1.12 3.39
N ASN A 44 -15.50 -0.03 3.82
CA ASN A 44 -14.22 -0.10 4.48
C ASN A 44 -13.13 -0.13 3.41
N VAL A 45 -12.06 0.63 3.60
CA VAL A 45 -10.93 0.78 2.68
C VAL A 45 -9.67 0.28 3.37
N GLN A 46 -8.85 -0.49 2.65
CA GLN A 46 -7.47 -0.80 3.00
C GLN A 46 -6.56 -0.36 1.86
N ASP A 47 -5.70 0.62 2.14
CA ASP A 47 -4.63 1.03 1.23
C ASP A 47 -3.38 0.20 1.54
N LEU A 48 -2.87 -0.51 0.53
CA LEU A 48 -1.71 -1.38 0.61
C LEU A 48 -0.45 -0.61 0.19
N TYR A 49 0.56 -0.63 1.03
CA TYR A 49 1.82 0.09 0.83
C TYR A 49 3.03 -0.84 0.94
N LEU A 50 4.08 -0.50 0.20
CA LEU A 50 5.45 -0.93 0.48
C LEU A 50 6.16 0.13 1.33
N SER A 51 6.92 -0.28 2.33
CA SER A 51 7.84 0.61 3.08
C SER A 51 9.24 0.55 2.49
N SER A 52 9.96 1.68 2.53
CA SER A 52 11.37 1.76 2.13
C SER A 52 12.19 2.50 3.17
N ASN A 53 13.51 2.32 3.15
CA ASN A 53 14.46 3.11 3.92
C ASN A 53 15.23 4.15 3.08
N ASP A 54 14.98 4.24 1.77
CA ASP A 54 15.69 5.12 0.84
C ASP A 54 14.73 5.73 -0.21
N ALA A 55 14.68 7.06 -0.27
CA ALA A 55 13.87 7.79 -1.25
C ALA A 55 14.42 7.68 -2.70
N ALA A 56 15.62 7.12 -2.89
CA ALA A 56 16.14 6.78 -4.20
C ALA A 56 15.49 5.52 -4.79
N ASP A 57 14.83 4.70 -3.98
CA ASP A 57 14.15 3.49 -4.44
C ASP A 57 12.95 3.81 -5.35
N SER A 58 12.76 2.95 -6.34
CA SER A 58 11.64 3.00 -7.28
C SER A 58 11.10 1.60 -7.51
N VAL A 59 9.85 1.40 -7.10
CA VAL A 59 9.12 0.14 -7.29
C VAL A 59 8.77 -0.01 -8.77
N LEU A 60 9.02 -1.19 -9.33
CA LEU A 60 8.82 -1.48 -10.75
C LEU A 60 7.58 -2.34 -11.00
N ASN A 61 7.39 -3.37 -10.17
CA ASN A 61 6.30 -4.33 -10.32
C ASN A 61 6.00 -5.07 -9.02
N ILE A 62 4.76 -5.55 -8.93
CA ILE A 62 4.27 -6.53 -7.97
C ILE A 62 3.84 -7.77 -8.76
N TYR A 63 4.13 -8.96 -8.24
CA TYR A 63 3.76 -10.24 -8.86
C TYR A 63 3.57 -11.30 -7.79
N ASN A 64 3.02 -12.45 -8.18
CA ASN A 64 2.65 -13.53 -7.27
C ASN A 64 1.77 -13.03 -6.11
N PHE A 65 0.93 -12.03 -6.38
CA PHE A 65 -0.01 -11.50 -5.41
C PHE A 65 -1.11 -12.53 -5.19
N ASN A 66 -1.26 -12.95 -3.94
CA ASN A 66 -2.27 -13.90 -3.51
C ASN A 66 -3.00 -13.32 -2.31
N LEU A 67 -4.32 -13.19 -2.42
CA LEU A 67 -5.14 -12.70 -1.33
C LEU A 67 -5.25 -13.72 -0.21
N GLY A 68 -5.12 -13.21 1.03
CA GLY A 68 -5.52 -13.94 2.22
C GLY A 68 -7.02 -14.30 2.17
N PRO A 69 -7.45 -15.35 2.89
CA PRO A 69 -8.81 -15.86 2.80
C PRO A 69 -9.87 -14.84 3.22
N GLU A 70 -9.54 -13.91 4.13
CA GLU A 70 -10.45 -12.84 4.58
C GLU A 70 -10.57 -11.67 3.61
N ALA A 71 -9.76 -11.65 2.53
CA ALA A 71 -9.79 -10.61 1.50
C ALA A 71 -10.42 -11.07 0.18
N GLN A 72 -10.85 -12.34 0.08
CA GLN A 72 -11.54 -12.85 -1.11
C GLN A 72 -13.02 -12.45 -1.05
N VAL A 73 -13.28 -11.17 -1.30
CA VAL A 73 -14.59 -10.52 -1.26
C VAL A 73 -14.86 -9.78 -2.57
N ASP A 74 -16.13 -9.47 -2.84
CA ASP A 74 -16.53 -8.68 -4.01
C ASP A 74 -16.16 -7.21 -3.81
N PHE A 75 -14.91 -6.86 -4.12
CA PHE A 75 -14.40 -5.51 -3.94
C PHE A 75 -15.21 -4.51 -4.75
N TYR A 76 -15.49 -3.38 -4.12
CA TYR A 76 -16.21 -2.28 -4.73
C TYR A 76 -15.35 -1.65 -5.84
N GLN A 77 -15.87 -1.65 -7.06
CA GLN A 77 -15.37 -0.85 -8.16
C GLN A 77 -16.39 0.24 -8.51
N SER A 78 -15.92 1.47 -8.67
CA SER A 78 -16.77 2.60 -9.02
C SER A 78 -17.39 2.39 -10.40
N GLN A 79 -18.67 2.71 -10.56
CA GLN A 79 -19.40 2.58 -11.83
C GLN A 79 -18.72 3.31 -13.00
N THR A 80 -17.97 4.37 -12.71
CA THR A 80 -17.27 5.17 -13.73
C THR A 80 -15.82 4.73 -13.97
N ALA A 81 -15.34 3.72 -13.24
CA ALA A 81 -13.99 3.16 -13.35
C ALA A 81 -13.96 1.65 -12.98
N PRO A 82 -14.74 0.77 -13.66
CA PRO A 82 -14.88 -0.64 -13.28
C PRO A 82 -13.69 -1.51 -13.71
N THR A 83 -12.49 -1.16 -13.25
CA THR A 83 -11.23 -1.84 -13.61
C THR A 83 -10.24 -1.81 -12.44
N TRP A 84 -9.35 -2.80 -12.42
CA TRP A 84 -8.26 -2.88 -11.44
C TRP A 84 -7.12 -1.90 -11.72
N SER A 85 -7.09 -1.26 -12.88
CA SER A 85 -6.16 -0.15 -13.16
C SER A 85 -6.81 1.19 -12.79
N PRO A 86 -6.10 2.19 -12.25
CA PRO A 86 -6.72 3.45 -11.87
C PRO A 86 -7.40 4.13 -13.07
N GLY A 87 -8.71 4.35 -12.99
CA GLY A 87 -9.56 4.78 -14.10
C GLY A 87 -10.26 6.13 -13.95
N ASN A 88 -9.82 7.05 -13.07
CA ASN A 88 -10.51 8.35 -12.95
C ASN A 88 -10.31 9.18 -14.23
N LEU A 89 -11.39 9.32 -15.02
CA LEU A 89 -11.42 10.03 -16.30
C LEU A 89 -11.56 11.56 -16.15
N GLY A 90 -11.88 12.05 -14.95
CA GLY A 90 -12.18 13.46 -14.73
C GLY A 90 -13.57 13.88 -15.20
N GLY A 91 -13.82 15.19 -15.15
CA GLY A 91 -15.07 15.80 -15.62
C GLY A 91 -16.30 15.24 -14.90
N PRO A 92 -17.36 14.81 -15.63
CA PRO A 92 -18.57 14.29 -15.00
C PRO A 92 -18.36 12.95 -14.29
N PHE A 93 -17.30 12.21 -14.61
CA PHE A 93 -16.99 10.89 -14.02
C PHE A 93 -16.14 10.97 -12.75
N ASP A 94 -15.75 12.20 -12.37
CA ASP A 94 -14.94 12.48 -11.21
C ASP A 94 -15.82 12.55 -9.95
N THR A 95 -16.21 11.39 -9.44
CA THR A 95 -17.09 11.27 -8.27
C THR A 95 -16.30 11.03 -7.00
N GLU A 96 -16.89 11.33 -5.83
CA GLU A 96 -16.27 10.99 -4.55
C GLU A 96 -16.02 9.47 -4.43
N ALA A 97 -16.94 8.66 -4.95
CA ALA A 97 -16.80 7.21 -4.94
C ALA A 97 -15.59 6.76 -5.78
N THR A 98 -15.40 7.33 -6.97
CA THR A 98 -14.22 7.07 -7.80
C THR A 98 -12.92 7.52 -7.11
N ARG A 99 -12.92 8.68 -6.45
CA ARG A 99 -11.69 9.21 -5.83
C ARG A 99 -11.25 8.45 -4.58
N ARG A 100 -12.21 7.95 -3.79
CA ARG A 100 -11.98 7.54 -2.40
C ARG A 100 -12.43 6.13 -2.06
N ALA A 101 -13.41 5.59 -2.77
CA ALA A 101 -14.00 4.29 -2.48
C ALA A 101 -13.62 3.21 -3.51
N ASP A 102 -13.11 3.59 -4.69
CA ASP A 102 -12.77 2.64 -5.77
C ASP A 102 -11.63 1.69 -5.40
N SER A 103 -11.74 0.43 -5.83
CA SER A 103 -10.68 -0.57 -5.67
C SER A 103 -9.84 -0.67 -6.94
N PHE A 104 -8.53 -0.51 -6.78
CA PHE A 104 -7.57 -0.54 -7.88
C PHE A 104 -6.18 -0.93 -7.37
N VAL A 105 -5.30 -1.32 -8.28
CA VAL A 105 -3.86 -1.48 -8.00
C VAL A 105 -3.06 -0.40 -8.70
N THR A 106 -1.89 -0.08 -8.14
CA THR A 106 -1.02 0.94 -8.70
C THR A 106 0.44 0.72 -8.33
N ILE A 107 1.34 1.52 -8.89
CA ILE A 107 2.75 1.57 -8.51
C ILE A 107 3.02 3.05 -8.30
N GLY A 108 2.55 3.57 -7.17
CA GLY A 108 2.52 5.00 -6.84
C GLY A 108 1.84 5.87 -7.89
N GLY A 109 2.36 7.07 -8.16
CA GLY A 109 1.70 8.04 -9.04
C GLY A 109 0.48 8.75 -8.43
N PHE A 110 0.38 8.71 -7.10
CA PHE A 110 -0.60 9.44 -6.29
C PHE A 110 0.08 10.55 -5.51
N GLU A 111 -0.70 11.50 -5.00
CA GLU A 111 -0.19 12.56 -4.15
C GLU A 111 0.49 11.98 -2.90
N GLN A 112 1.72 12.43 -2.62
CA GLN A 112 2.51 12.08 -1.45
C GLN A 112 2.35 13.14 -0.37
N GLY A 113 2.65 12.79 0.89
CA GLY A 113 2.49 13.71 2.03
C GLY A 113 1.02 13.96 2.41
N VAL A 114 0.11 13.09 1.97
CA VAL A 114 -1.31 13.11 2.34
C VAL A 114 -1.74 11.80 3.00
N LEU A 115 -2.58 11.89 4.03
CA LEU A 115 -3.02 10.70 4.80
C LEU A 115 -4.03 9.84 4.03
N TYR A 116 -4.80 10.46 3.13
CA TYR A 116 -5.88 9.82 2.37
C TYR A 116 -5.73 10.20 0.89
N PRO A 117 -4.82 9.57 0.14
CA PRO A 117 -4.57 9.92 -1.25
C PRO A 117 -5.84 9.72 -2.10
N GLU A 118 -6.19 10.70 -2.91
CA GLU A 118 -7.32 10.57 -3.85
C GLU A 118 -6.84 10.06 -5.21
N GLN A 119 -7.66 9.24 -5.85
CA GLN A 119 -7.51 8.91 -7.26
C GLN A 119 -7.97 10.09 -8.11
N SER A 120 -7.16 11.15 -8.18
CA SER A 120 -7.43 12.30 -9.03
C SER A 120 -7.30 11.94 -10.52
N PRO A 121 -7.88 12.72 -11.46
CA PRO A 121 -7.76 12.42 -12.88
C PRO A 121 -6.29 12.31 -13.33
N GLY A 122 -5.92 11.13 -13.85
CA GLY A 122 -4.55 10.80 -14.26
C GLY A 122 -3.62 10.28 -13.15
N SER A 123 -4.06 10.24 -11.89
CA SER A 123 -3.32 9.58 -10.81
C SER A 123 -3.14 8.09 -11.11
N GLY A 124 -1.92 7.59 -10.90
CA GLY A 124 -1.59 6.20 -11.13
C GLY A 124 -1.79 5.73 -12.58
N ASN A 125 -1.76 6.62 -13.57
CA ASN A 125 -1.91 6.23 -14.98
C ASN A 125 -0.71 5.39 -15.46
N GLY A 126 -0.94 4.52 -16.43
CA GLY A 126 0.09 3.71 -17.07
C GLY A 126 0.41 2.40 -16.36
N ILE A 127 -0.49 1.89 -15.53
CA ILE A 127 -0.36 0.59 -14.87
C ILE A 127 -0.75 -0.53 -15.84
N GLY A 128 0.16 -1.49 -16.02
CA GLY A 128 -0.12 -2.74 -16.71
C GLY A 128 -0.57 -3.79 -15.71
N LEU A 129 -1.59 -4.58 -16.09
CA LEU A 129 -2.10 -5.69 -15.30
C LEU A 129 -1.69 -7.02 -15.95
N ASP A 130 -1.29 -7.97 -15.12
CA ASP A 130 -1.15 -9.37 -15.51
C ASP A 130 -2.53 -10.00 -15.77
N PRO A 131 -2.66 -10.94 -16.74
CA PRO A 131 -3.92 -11.64 -17.00
C PRO A 131 -4.61 -12.32 -15.80
N ASN A 132 -3.89 -12.63 -14.71
CA ASN A 132 -4.51 -13.23 -13.52
C ASN A 132 -5.41 -12.24 -12.74
N PHE A 133 -5.41 -10.94 -13.07
CA PHE A 133 -6.46 -10.02 -12.60
C PHE A 133 -7.84 -10.31 -13.20
N GLY A 134 -7.89 -11.15 -14.25
CA GLY A 134 -9.12 -11.42 -14.97
C GLY A 134 -9.47 -10.28 -15.93
N GLY A 135 -10.73 -9.84 -15.87
CA GLY A 135 -11.25 -8.76 -16.70
C GLY A 135 -11.96 -7.68 -15.90
N GLU A 136 -12.54 -6.72 -16.62
CA GLU A 136 -13.47 -5.73 -16.06
C GLU A 136 -14.55 -6.45 -15.23
N ASN A 137 -14.83 -5.96 -14.01
CA ASN A 137 -15.80 -6.52 -13.06
C ASN A 137 -15.39 -7.87 -12.41
N THR A 138 -14.10 -8.22 -12.36
CA THR A 138 -13.67 -9.35 -11.52
C THR A 138 -13.71 -8.93 -10.06
N ASP A 139 -14.40 -9.71 -9.23
CA ASP A 139 -14.65 -9.45 -7.80
C ASP A 139 -13.38 -9.16 -6.99
N TYR A 140 -12.30 -9.90 -7.27
CA TYR A 140 -11.00 -9.74 -6.64
C TYR A 140 -9.88 -10.28 -7.54
N PRO A 141 -8.61 -9.86 -7.34
CA PRO A 141 -7.48 -10.39 -8.10
C PRO A 141 -7.38 -11.91 -7.99
N GLY A 142 -7.15 -12.59 -9.12
CA GLY A 142 -6.95 -14.04 -9.14
C GLY A 142 -5.64 -14.47 -8.47
N MET A 143 -5.45 -15.79 -8.40
CA MET A 143 -4.22 -16.38 -7.88
C MET A 143 -3.01 -15.93 -8.72
N ASP A 144 -1.90 -15.62 -8.03
CA ASP A 144 -0.65 -15.17 -8.63
C ASP A 144 -0.81 -13.92 -9.52
N ALA A 145 -1.66 -12.99 -9.11
CA ALA A 145 -1.87 -11.73 -9.81
C ALA A 145 -0.61 -10.84 -9.78
N GLY A 146 -0.46 -9.97 -10.78
CA GLY A 146 0.65 -9.04 -10.87
C GLY A 146 0.30 -7.74 -11.58
N TRP A 147 1.02 -6.67 -11.27
CA TRP A 147 0.88 -5.38 -11.93
C TRP A 147 2.20 -4.65 -11.95
N TYR A 148 2.38 -3.77 -12.93
CA TYR A 148 3.67 -3.15 -13.19
C TYR A 148 3.51 -1.74 -13.73
N ASN A 149 4.56 -0.94 -13.58
CA ASN A 149 4.66 0.35 -14.26
C ASN A 149 4.85 0.11 -15.77
N GLY A 150 3.78 0.28 -16.55
CA GLY A 150 3.73 -0.01 -17.98
C GLY A 150 4.25 1.09 -18.89
N SER A 151 4.55 2.29 -18.35
CA SER A 151 5.13 3.41 -19.10
C SER A 151 6.49 3.86 -18.54
N PRO A 152 7.53 3.00 -18.48
CA PRO A 152 8.86 3.45 -18.15
C PRO A 152 9.45 4.33 -19.28
N PRO A 153 10.22 5.39 -18.96
CA PRO A 153 10.61 5.85 -17.64
C PRO A 153 9.58 6.83 -17.06
N SER A 154 8.80 6.41 -16.06
CA SER A 154 7.95 7.30 -15.25
C SER A 154 8.39 7.24 -13.79
N LEU A 155 8.12 8.31 -13.05
CA LEU A 155 8.38 8.39 -11.61
C LEU A 155 7.27 7.77 -10.76
N ALA A 156 6.32 7.04 -11.37
CA ALA A 156 5.14 6.54 -10.67
C ALA A 156 5.54 5.71 -9.43
N GLY A 157 6.54 4.84 -9.55
CA GLY A 157 7.01 3.98 -8.45
C GLY A 157 8.02 4.61 -7.50
N GLN A 158 8.33 5.90 -7.63
CA GLN A 158 9.33 6.54 -6.78
C GLN A 158 8.86 6.58 -5.32
N VAL A 159 9.73 6.12 -4.42
CA VAL A 159 9.50 6.19 -2.98
C VAL A 159 9.39 7.64 -2.53
N GLY A 160 8.42 7.90 -1.65
CA GLY A 160 8.33 9.15 -0.91
C GLY A 160 7.36 9.05 0.26
N ASP A 161 6.89 10.19 0.73
CA ASP A 161 6.10 10.26 1.96
C ASP A 161 4.70 9.67 1.75
N VAL A 162 4.43 8.55 2.40
CA VAL A 162 3.14 7.84 2.39
C VAL A 162 2.61 7.62 3.80
N ALA A 163 1.30 7.42 3.91
CA ALA A 163 0.62 7.27 5.18
C ALA A 163 1.11 6.03 5.96
N LEU A 164 1.47 6.20 7.23
CA LEU A 164 1.72 5.09 8.16
C LEU A 164 0.46 4.73 8.93
N PRO A 165 0.27 3.43 9.27
CA PRO A 165 -0.84 2.99 10.10
C PRO A 165 -0.60 3.39 11.56
N GLY A 166 -1.63 3.98 12.16
CA GLY A 166 -1.71 4.25 13.58
C GLY A 166 -2.04 3.00 14.41
N PRO A 167 -2.23 3.17 15.73
CA PRO A 167 -2.51 2.04 16.63
C PRO A 167 -3.78 1.23 16.29
N ASP A 168 -4.77 1.87 15.68
CA ASP A 168 -6.02 1.28 15.20
C ASP A 168 -5.97 0.92 13.70
N GLY A 169 -4.82 1.12 13.05
CA GLY A 169 -4.60 0.94 11.63
C GLY A 169 -5.02 2.15 10.78
N ALA A 170 -5.64 3.18 11.35
CA ALA A 170 -5.98 4.40 10.60
C ALA A 170 -4.72 5.19 10.22
N PRO A 171 -4.68 5.89 9.07
CA PRO A 171 -3.58 6.78 8.71
C PRO A 171 -3.25 7.80 9.83
N SER A 172 -2.02 7.81 10.36
CA SER A 172 -1.67 8.68 11.50
C SER A 172 -0.32 9.41 11.40
N GLY A 173 0.39 9.29 10.28
CA GLY A 173 1.70 9.90 10.08
C GLY A 173 2.28 9.55 8.71
N PHE A 174 3.55 9.88 8.49
CA PHE A 174 4.24 9.63 7.22
C PHE A 174 5.52 8.83 7.40
N GLY A 175 5.82 8.00 6.41
CA GLY A 175 7.06 7.28 6.25
C GLY A 175 7.39 7.09 4.77
N LEU A 176 8.60 6.64 4.46
CA LEU A 176 9.01 6.40 3.08
C LEU A 176 8.36 5.12 2.56
N GLY A 177 7.72 5.22 1.40
CA GLY A 177 7.07 4.08 0.77
C GLY A 177 6.37 4.42 -0.54
N VAL A 178 5.55 3.46 -1.00
CA VAL A 178 4.78 3.56 -2.26
C VAL A 178 3.40 2.94 -2.03
N LEU A 179 2.34 3.66 -2.41
CA LEU A 179 1.00 3.08 -2.52
C LEU A 179 1.00 2.09 -3.67
N ILE A 180 0.61 0.84 -3.41
CA ILE A 180 0.57 -0.21 -4.43
C ILE A 180 -0.84 -0.75 -4.71
N GLY A 181 -1.82 -0.37 -3.92
CA GLY A 181 -3.23 -0.64 -4.22
C GLY A 181 -4.17 -0.11 -3.16
N ARG A 182 -5.44 0.03 -3.55
CA ARG A 182 -6.57 0.34 -2.68
C ARG A 182 -7.60 -0.77 -2.85
N PHE A 183 -8.05 -1.32 -1.73
CA PHE A 183 -9.07 -2.35 -1.69
C PHE A 183 -10.22 -1.83 -0.85
N ALA A 184 -11.44 -1.88 -1.36
CA ALA A 184 -12.60 -1.33 -0.69
C ALA A 184 -13.78 -2.28 -0.76
N TYR A 185 -14.46 -2.52 0.35
CA TYR A 185 -15.56 -3.46 0.42
C TYR A 185 -16.70 -2.93 1.29
N GLN A 186 -17.94 -3.23 0.90
CA GLN A 186 -19.12 -2.95 1.71
C GLN A 186 -19.31 -4.05 2.76
N GLY A 187 -18.42 -4.06 3.73
CA GLY A 187 -18.38 -5.05 4.81
C GLY A 187 -17.00 -5.11 5.44
N ASP A 188 -16.81 -6.05 6.35
CA ASP A 188 -15.51 -6.31 6.96
C ASP A 188 -14.68 -7.24 6.05
N PHE A 189 -13.39 -6.94 5.93
CA PHE A 189 -12.40 -7.77 5.24
C PHE A 189 -11.01 -7.47 5.82
N SER A 190 -10.05 -8.35 5.58
CA SER A 190 -8.66 -8.13 5.95
C SER A 190 -7.68 -8.63 4.91
N LEU A 191 -6.75 -7.76 4.47
CA LEU A 191 -5.62 -8.16 3.62
C LEU A 191 -4.55 -8.96 4.38
N ASP A 192 -4.67 -9.12 5.70
CA ASP A 192 -3.74 -9.91 6.50
C ASP A 192 -3.61 -11.34 5.94
N GLY A 193 -2.37 -11.84 5.85
CA GLY A 193 -2.06 -13.13 5.25
C GLY A 193 -1.96 -13.13 3.72
N SER A 194 -2.28 -12.01 3.04
CA SER A 194 -1.99 -11.86 1.61
C SER A 194 -0.48 -11.85 1.38
N SER A 195 -0.02 -12.48 0.31
CA SER A 195 1.41 -12.51 -0.07
C SER A 195 1.65 -11.81 -1.38
N LEU A 196 2.85 -11.27 -1.57
CA LEU A 196 3.28 -10.65 -2.81
C LEU A 196 4.80 -10.72 -2.96
N GLU A 197 5.27 -10.59 -4.18
CA GLU A 197 6.67 -10.31 -4.50
C GLU A 197 6.76 -8.96 -5.21
N THR A 198 7.86 -8.25 -4.99
CA THR A 198 8.10 -6.94 -5.60
C THR A 198 9.50 -6.85 -6.16
N THR A 199 9.63 -6.08 -7.23
CA THR A 199 10.93 -5.67 -7.78
C THR A 199 11.07 -4.16 -7.68
N TRP A 200 12.22 -3.69 -7.22
CA TRP A 200 12.56 -2.27 -7.20
C TRP A 200 14.00 -2.04 -7.67
N ASN A 201 14.35 -0.79 -7.92
CA ASN A 201 15.71 -0.37 -8.20
C ASN A 201 15.95 1.06 -7.69
N GLN A 202 17.16 1.60 -7.82
CA GLN A 202 17.48 2.99 -7.45
C GLN A 202 17.47 3.93 -8.66
N GLY A 203 16.47 3.78 -9.54
CA GLY A 203 16.32 4.56 -10.76
C GLY A 203 16.94 3.92 -12.01
N LEU A 204 16.88 4.65 -13.13
CA LEU A 204 17.17 4.10 -14.46
C LEU A 204 18.61 3.58 -14.57
N GLY A 205 18.74 2.35 -15.08
CA GLY A 205 20.03 1.70 -15.32
C GLY A 205 20.66 1.06 -14.08
N THR A 206 20.01 1.12 -12.91
CA THR A 206 20.45 0.38 -11.72
C THR A 206 19.91 -1.05 -11.74
N PRO A 207 20.66 -2.04 -11.21
CA PRO A 207 20.18 -3.42 -11.10
C PRO A 207 18.90 -3.50 -10.26
N GLY A 208 17.98 -4.37 -10.67
CA GLY A 208 16.79 -4.67 -9.89
C GLY A 208 17.12 -5.53 -8.66
N GLN A 209 16.39 -5.30 -7.58
CA GLN A 209 16.33 -6.12 -6.38
C GLN A 209 14.92 -6.70 -6.24
N GLN A 210 14.80 -7.83 -5.56
CA GLN A 210 13.54 -8.56 -5.41
C GLN A 210 13.40 -9.14 -4.01
N LEU A 211 12.19 -9.09 -3.47
CA LEU A 211 11.84 -9.70 -2.20
C LEU A 211 10.35 -10.09 -2.15
N ALA A 212 10.07 -11.13 -1.36
CA ALA A 212 8.73 -11.60 -1.06
C ALA A 212 8.25 -11.08 0.30
N PHE A 213 6.98 -10.74 0.39
CA PHE A 213 6.34 -10.21 1.58
C PHE A 213 5.02 -10.90 1.87
N THR A 214 4.62 -10.85 3.14
CA THR A 214 3.28 -11.22 3.59
C THR A 214 2.74 -10.05 4.42
N VAL A 215 1.50 -9.65 4.13
CA VAL A 215 0.80 -8.63 4.90
C VAL A 215 0.54 -9.18 6.30
N VAL A 216 1.06 -8.49 7.31
CA VAL A 216 0.87 -8.85 8.71
C VAL A 216 -0.06 -7.85 9.40
N PRO A 217 -0.84 -8.29 10.40
CA PRO A 217 -1.70 -7.39 11.16
C PRO A 217 -0.91 -6.21 11.74
N ALA A 218 -1.53 -5.02 11.74
CA ALA A 218 -0.94 -3.84 12.36
C ALA A 218 -0.58 -4.15 13.84
N PRO A 219 0.57 -3.67 14.35
CA PRO A 219 1.06 -4.04 15.69
C PRO A 219 0.05 -3.84 16.84
N GLY A 220 -0.90 -2.91 16.71
CA GLY A 220 -1.97 -2.67 17.69
C GLY A 220 -3.10 -3.70 17.69
N ALA A 221 -3.33 -4.43 16.59
CA ALA A 221 -4.38 -5.45 16.51
C ALA A 221 -4.11 -6.64 17.45
N LEU A 222 -2.83 -6.95 17.70
CA LEU A 222 -2.43 -8.00 18.64
C LEU A 222 -2.65 -7.62 20.11
N ALA A 223 -2.63 -6.32 20.43
CA ALA A 223 -2.79 -5.84 21.80
C ALA A 223 -4.24 -5.94 22.32
N LEU A 224 -5.24 -5.87 21.42
CA LEU A 224 -6.67 -5.89 21.80
C LEU A 224 -7.17 -7.30 22.15
N LEU A 225 -6.60 -8.35 21.55
CA LEU A 225 -6.84 -9.75 21.92
C LEU A 225 -6.33 -10.09 23.33
N GLY A 226 -5.27 -9.41 23.79
CA GLY A 226 -4.72 -9.57 25.13
C GLY A 226 -5.58 -8.98 26.25
N LEU A 227 -6.46 -8.01 25.95
CA LEU A 227 -7.22 -7.28 26.97
C LEU A 227 -8.58 -7.91 27.30
N VAL A 228 -9.13 -8.76 26.42
CA VAL A 228 -10.43 -9.44 26.63
C VAL A 228 -10.32 -10.65 27.58
N GLY A 229 -9.11 -11.14 27.86
CA GLY A 229 -8.87 -12.33 28.69
C GLY A 229 -8.79 -12.12 30.21
N LEU A 230 -8.84 -10.88 30.71
CA LEU A 230 -8.54 -10.58 32.11
C LEU A 230 -9.72 -9.99 32.91
N VAL A 231 -10.92 -10.57 32.80
CA VAL A 231 -11.99 -10.33 33.78
C VAL A 231 -11.90 -11.39 34.88
N GLY A 232 -11.10 -11.08 35.89
CA GLY A 232 -10.94 -11.90 37.09
C GLY A 232 -12.23 -11.96 37.91
N THR A 233 -12.86 -13.13 37.95
CA THR A 233 -13.96 -13.42 38.89
C THR A 233 -13.38 -13.63 40.29
N ARG A 234 -13.47 -12.61 41.17
CA ARG A 234 -13.23 -12.81 42.60
C ARG A 234 -14.45 -13.47 43.24
N ARG A 235 -14.33 -14.76 43.55
CA ARG A 235 -15.23 -15.48 44.48
C ARG A 235 -15.15 -14.82 45.85
N ARG A 236 -16.28 -14.35 46.36
CA ARG A 236 -16.46 -14.01 47.78
C ARG A 236 -16.62 -15.31 48.57
N GLN A 237 -15.81 -15.49 49.61
CA GLN A 237 -16.15 -16.32 50.77
C GLN A 237 -16.57 -15.38 51.91
#